data_AF-A0A928MX00-F1
#
_entry.id   AF-A0A928MX00-F1
#
_cell.length_a   1.000
_cell.length_b   1.000
_cell.length_c   1.000
_cell.angle_alpha   90.00
_cell.angle_beta   90.00
_cell.angle_gamma   90.00
#
_symmetry.space_group_name_H-M   'P 1'
#
loop_
_entity.id
_entity.type
_entity.pdbx_description
1 polymer ?
#
loop_
_entity_poly.entity_id
_entity_poly.type
_entity_poly.pdbx_seq_one_letter_code
_entity_poly.pdbx_strand_id
1 'polypeptide(L)'
;MKKVSVFLLLVVCVASLSSCDIAFPDREFSKLFSTPKPETTKVFKNLDDEFAPLEEFVVDEIEDEIGTDYETMTIKAETVLYRNKKSSISVSFDYSTAYITIDGHTIETYGEAPLSLVVVDLDLRDDFRELALCIEGASADPDIAFIRYDGKNIVPIDYYNEEYSFSAPEMYGYLDADKDDILPTYGAIWANGKGRIITSFDNMGFTEDRVAFSCYDIVDNHWVKSETGGKKDASGEYIIAEDFSAFYTPAEVPPSNLSDMKYMCNYDFEKMKDFKEGETIEIIACERNERYYAFYVEYNGEKGVITFWTGD
;
A
#
# COMPACT_ATOMS: atom_id res chain seq x y z
N MET A 1 39.88 82.51 4.90
CA MET A 1 38.47 82.10 5.01
C MET A 1 38.37 80.61 4.70
N LYS A 2 38.37 79.76 5.73
CA LYS A 2 38.20 78.31 5.61
C LYS A 2 36.79 77.96 6.09
N LYS A 3 36.03 77.24 5.26
CA LYS A 3 34.66 76.82 5.55
C LYS A 3 34.66 75.67 6.55
N VAL A 4 33.72 75.76 7.48
CA VAL A 4 33.37 74.83 8.55
C VAL A 4 32.26 73.90 8.05
N SER A 5 32.32 72.62 8.40
CA SER A 5 31.21 71.65 8.57
C SER A 5 31.83 70.44 9.28
N VAL A 6 31.74 70.27 10.61
CA VAL A 6 30.63 69.75 11.44
C VAL A 6 29.96 68.51 10.83
N PHE A 7 30.26 67.32 11.37
CA PHE A 7 29.34 66.19 11.59
C PHE A 7 30.08 65.18 12.49
N LEU A 8 29.88 65.26 13.81
CA LEU A 8 28.97 64.45 14.63
C LEU A 8 29.32 62.94 14.62
N LEU A 9 30.05 62.55 15.67
CA LEU A 9 30.41 61.18 16.05
C LEU A 9 29.15 60.53 16.66
N LEU A 10 28.56 59.52 16.02
CA LEU A 10 27.53 58.69 16.64
C LEU A 10 28.14 57.33 16.98
N VAL A 11 28.31 57.10 18.28
CA VAL A 11 28.74 55.84 18.89
C VAL A 11 27.58 54.85 18.82
N VAL A 12 27.77 53.74 18.11
CA VAL A 12 26.81 52.63 18.13
C VAL A 12 27.12 51.74 19.33
N CYS A 13 26.22 51.76 20.32
CA CYS A 13 26.19 50.81 21.42
C CYS A 13 25.80 49.41 20.90
N VAL A 14 26.76 48.48 20.85
CA VAL A 14 26.46 47.05 20.81
C VAL A 14 26.24 46.61 22.25
N ALA A 15 24.98 46.61 22.68
CA ALA A 15 24.58 45.97 23.92
C ALA A 15 24.54 44.45 23.68
N SER A 16 25.49 43.76 24.30
CA SER A 16 25.48 42.33 24.55
C SER A 16 24.32 41.96 25.46
N LEU A 17 23.30 41.30 24.91
CA LEU A 17 22.35 40.51 25.68
C LEU A 17 22.69 39.03 25.47
N SER A 18 23.47 38.54 26.43
CA SER A 18 23.26 37.27 27.13
C SER A 18 22.35 36.25 26.43
N SER A 19 22.97 35.19 25.92
CA SER A 19 22.36 33.89 25.71
C SER A 19 21.71 33.42 27.01
N CYS A 20 20.39 33.53 27.10
CA CYS A 20 19.63 32.71 28.02
C CYS A 20 19.73 31.27 27.55
N ASP A 21 20.36 30.43 28.37
CA ASP A 21 20.15 28.99 28.35
C ASP A 21 18.66 28.73 28.60
N ILE A 22 17.90 28.47 27.53
CA ILE A 22 16.56 27.92 27.65
C ILE A 22 16.73 26.42 27.85
N ALA A 23 16.85 26.02 29.12
CA ALA A 23 16.53 24.68 29.54
C ALA A 23 15.05 24.44 29.23
N PHE A 24 14.76 23.66 28.19
CA PHE A 24 13.42 23.13 28.01
C PHE A 24 13.19 22.08 29.10
N PRO A 25 12.12 22.19 29.90
CA PRO A 25 11.80 21.17 30.87
C PRO A 25 11.51 19.87 30.12
N ASP A 26 12.02 18.75 30.66
CA ASP A 26 11.57 17.40 30.34
C ASP A 26 10.04 17.39 30.39
N ARG A 27 9.42 17.50 29.22
CA ARG A 27 7.99 17.30 29.03
C ARG A 27 7.80 15.90 28.53
N GLU A 28 6.84 15.21 29.14
CA GLU A 28 6.22 13.98 28.68
C GLU A 28 5.81 14.07 27.20
N PHE A 29 6.75 13.87 26.27
CA PHE A 29 6.49 13.81 24.83
C PHE A 29 6.04 12.42 24.37
N SER A 30 6.08 11.42 25.24
CA SER A 30 5.62 10.05 24.97
C SER A 30 4.09 9.90 24.86
N LYS A 31 3.33 11.01 24.80
CA LYS A 31 1.87 11.02 24.66
C LYS A 31 1.37 11.71 23.40
N LEU A 32 2.23 12.30 22.58
CA LEU A 32 1.79 13.07 21.40
C LEU A 32 1.62 12.23 20.13
N PHE A 33 2.10 10.99 20.13
CA PHE A 33 1.88 10.04 19.03
C PHE A 33 1.68 8.64 19.63
N SER A 34 0.58 8.45 20.36
CA SER A 34 0.00 7.11 20.38
C SER A 34 -0.73 6.97 19.05
N THR A 35 -0.05 6.52 18.00
CA THR A 35 -0.77 5.77 16.97
C THR A 35 -1.59 4.74 17.75
N PRO A 36 -2.92 4.67 17.56
CA PRO A 36 -3.66 3.51 18.02
C PRO A 36 -2.85 2.31 17.54
N LYS A 37 -2.39 1.50 18.49
CA LYS A 37 -1.79 0.24 18.10
C LYS A 37 -2.92 -0.49 17.35
N PRO A 38 -2.74 -0.92 16.09
CA PRO A 38 -3.78 -1.63 15.37
C PRO A 38 -4.40 -2.67 16.31
N GLU A 39 -5.71 -2.85 16.26
CA GLU A 39 -6.33 -4.02 16.90
C GLU A 39 -5.76 -5.25 16.18
N THR A 40 -4.64 -5.75 16.69
CA THR A 40 -3.83 -6.77 16.03
C THR A 40 -4.68 -8.02 15.91
N THR A 41 -5.04 -8.39 14.69
CA THR A 41 -5.76 -9.61 14.40
C THR A 41 -4.85 -10.57 13.65
N LYS A 42 -4.92 -11.85 14.02
CA LYS A 42 -4.29 -12.90 13.25
C LYS A 42 -5.25 -13.25 12.11
N VAL A 43 -5.05 -12.64 10.95
CA VAL A 43 -5.94 -12.77 9.79
C VAL A 43 -5.58 -13.96 8.90
N PHE A 44 -4.28 -14.20 8.66
CA PHE A 44 -3.82 -15.24 7.74
C PHE A 44 -3.49 -16.54 8.47
N LYS A 45 -4.19 -17.62 8.12
CA LYS A 45 -4.10 -18.90 8.84
C LYS A 45 -2.74 -19.59 8.68
N ASN A 46 -2.04 -19.34 7.58
CA ASN A 46 -0.78 -19.97 7.23
C ASN A 46 0.45 -19.15 7.63
N LEU A 47 0.24 -18.04 8.33
CA LEU A 47 1.30 -17.17 8.83
C LEU A 47 1.28 -17.14 10.36
N ASP A 48 2.47 -16.97 10.94
CA ASP A 48 2.62 -16.77 12.38
C ASP A 48 2.52 -15.30 12.79
N ASP A 49 2.79 -14.39 11.86
CA ASP A 49 2.66 -12.95 12.05
C ASP A 49 1.19 -12.50 12.03
N GLU A 50 0.91 -11.46 12.80
CA GLU A 50 -0.37 -10.73 12.79
C GLU A 50 -0.32 -9.67 11.69
N PHE A 51 -1.42 -9.50 10.97
CA PHE A 51 -1.56 -8.54 9.88
C PHE A 51 -2.83 -7.74 10.09
N ALA A 52 -2.79 -6.47 9.70
CA ALA A 52 -3.96 -5.60 9.66
C ALA A 52 -4.02 -4.90 8.28
N PRO A 53 -5.19 -4.37 7.88
CA PRO A 53 -5.28 -3.54 6.68
C PRO A 53 -4.27 -2.40 6.74
N LEU A 54 -3.74 -1.99 5.59
CA LEU A 54 -2.73 -0.93 5.49
C LEU A 54 -3.22 0.40 6.08
N GLU A 55 -4.53 0.68 5.99
CA GLU A 55 -5.18 1.84 6.59
C GLU A 55 -4.87 2.00 8.08
N GLU A 56 -4.76 0.89 8.83
CA GLU A 56 -4.44 0.90 10.26
C GLU A 56 -3.00 1.37 10.56
N PHE A 57 -2.16 1.47 9.54
CA PHE A 57 -0.79 2.00 9.62
C PHE A 57 -0.68 3.42 9.09
N VAL A 58 -1.79 4.04 8.66
CA VAL A 58 -1.83 5.46 8.30
C VAL A 58 -1.63 6.30 9.55
N VAL A 59 -0.63 7.19 9.51
CA VAL A 59 -0.27 8.08 10.62
C VAL A 59 -0.62 9.54 10.34
N ASP A 60 -0.83 9.89 9.07
CA ASP A 60 -1.24 11.21 8.64
C ASP A 60 -1.93 11.12 7.28
N GLU A 61 -3.10 11.73 7.16
CA GLU A 61 -3.82 11.87 5.90
C GLU A 61 -3.54 13.26 5.34
N ILE A 62 -3.08 13.32 4.08
CA ILE A 62 -2.82 14.59 3.43
C ILE A 62 -4.11 15.01 2.71
N GLU A 63 -4.97 15.69 3.46
CA GLU A 63 -6.13 16.38 2.90
C GLU A 63 -5.67 17.63 2.15
N ASP A 64 -5.86 17.68 0.83
CA ASP A 64 -5.72 18.94 0.10
C ASP A 64 -6.70 18.98 -1.09
N GLU A 65 -7.10 20.21 -1.46
CA GLU A 65 -7.96 20.47 -2.63
C GLU A 65 -7.25 20.00 -3.89
N ILE A 66 -7.56 18.78 -4.34
CA ILE A 66 -7.18 18.30 -5.67
C ILE A 66 -7.81 19.27 -6.69
N GLY A 67 -7.01 20.21 -7.18
CA GLY A 67 -7.42 21.11 -8.26
C GLY A 67 -7.78 20.27 -9.48
N THR A 68 -9.04 20.31 -9.90
CA THR A 68 -9.60 19.50 -10.99
C THR A 68 -9.16 19.94 -12.39
N ASP A 69 -8.06 20.67 -12.52
CA ASP A 69 -7.51 21.03 -13.82
C ASP A 69 -6.61 19.88 -14.27
N TYR A 70 -7.12 19.05 -15.17
CA TYR A 70 -6.48 17.83 -15.71
C TYR A 70 -5.06 18.07 -16.27
N GLU A 71 -4.64 19.32 -16.44
CA GLU A 71 -3.32 19.67 -16.97
C GLU A 71 -2.22 19.71 -15.90
N THR A 72 -2.52 19.97 -14.61
CA THR A 72 -1.52 19.89 -13.52
C THR A 72 -2.18 19.69 -12.15
N MET A 73 -2.25 18.45 -11.66
CA MET A 73 -2.64 18.17 -10.27
C MET A 73 -1.42 18.37 -9.37
N THR A 74 -1.57 19.10 -8.26
CA THR A 74 -0.51 19.28 -7.26
C THR A 74 -1.07 19.14 -5.86
N ILE A 75 -0.45 18.27 -5.05
CA ILE A 75 -0.74 18.05 -3.64
C ILE A 75 0.40 18.66 -2.83
N LYS A 76 0.12 19.39 -1.74
CA LYS A 76 1.16 19.94 -0.86
C LYS A 76 0.87 19.62 0.59
N ALA A 77 1.91 19.33 1.36
CA ALA A 77 1.77 19.02 2.78
C ALA A 77 2.99 19.41 3.60
N GLU A 78 2.79 19.51 4.91
CA GLU A 78 3.85 19.44 5.90
C GLU A 78 3.55 18.30 6.86
N THR A 79 4.40 17.28 6.86
CA THR A 79 4.21 16.07 7.69
C THR A 79 5.53 15.58 8.28
N VAL A 80 5.50 14.55 9.12
CA VAL A 80 6.66 13.98 9.81
C VAL A 80 7.06 12.69 9.10
N LEU A 81 8.20 12.70 8.40
CA LEU A 81 8.68 11.55 7.63
C LEU A 81 9.90 10.84 8.23
N TYR A 82 10.80 11.57 8.90
CA TYR A 82 12.06 11.00 9.36
C TYR A 82 12.45 11.55 10.74
N ARG A 83 12.67 10.66 11.72
CA ARG A 83 13.14 11.01 13.07
C ARG A 83 12.36 12.16 13.72
N ASN A 84 11.04 12.16 13.56
CA ASN A 84 10.16 13.20 14.08
C ASN A 84 10.41 14.61 13.50
N LYS A 85 11.13 14.73 12.38
CA LYS A 85 11.37 15.99 11.69
C LYS A 85 10.24 16.26 10.70
N LYS A 86 9.64 17.45 10.81
CA LYS A 86 8.73 17.97 9.79
C LYS A 86 9.44 18.14 8.46
N SER A 87 8.80 17.68 7.40
CA SER A 87 9.25 17.77 6.02
C SER A 87 8.14 18.39 5.17
N SER A 88 8.52 19.25 4.23
CA SER A 88 7.58 19.81 3.26
C SER A 88 7.50 18.88 2.06
N ILE A 89 6.29 18.50 1.67
CA ILE A 89 6.01 17.62 0.55
C ILE A 89 5.25 18.40 -0.53
N SER A 90 5.59 18.16 -1.79
CA SER A 90 4.79 18.54 -2.94
C SER A 90 4.81 17.39 -3.94
N VAL A 91 3.64 16.89 -4.33
CA VAL A 91 3.50 15.92 -5.41
C VAL A 91 2.81 16.62 -6.57
N SER A 92 3.33 16.50 -7.78
CA SER A 92 2.66 17.01 -8.99
C SER A 92 2.64 15.99 -10.11
N PHE A 93 1.60 16.00 -10.93
CA PHE A 93 1.40 15.03 -12.00
C PHE A 93 1.46 15.68 -13.37
N ASP A 94 2.08 14.99 -14.32
CA ASP A 94 2.08 15.30 -15.76
C ASP A 94 1.81 14.01 -16.53
N TYR A 95 0.55 13.83 -16.93
CA TYR A 95 0.07 12.67 -17.67
C TYR A 95 0.31 11.34 -16.93
N SER A 96 1.39 10.61 -17.24
CA SER A 96 1.75 9.33 -16.64
C SER A 96 2.94 9.42 -15.66
N THR A 97 3.29 10.64 -15.26
CA THR A 97 4.48 10.93 -14.46
C THR A 97 4.13 11.70 -13.20
N ALA A 98 4.57 11.19 -12.05
CA ALA A 98 4.49 11.86 -10.76
C ALA A 98 5.86 12.43 -10.38
N TYR A 99 5.89 13.72 -10.02
CA TYR A 99 7.06 14.41 -9.48
C TYR A 99 6.88 14.62 -7.99
N ILE A 100 7.74 14.01 -7.19
CA ILE A 100 7.63 14.02 -5.73
C ILE A 100 8.77 14.83 -5.18
N THR A 101 8.43 15.93 -4.51
CA THR A 101 9.38 16.85 -3.89
C THR A 101 9.26 16.80 -2.39
N ILE A 102 10.37 16.52 -1.69
CA ILE A 102 10.46 16.49 -0.23
C ILE A 102 11.65 17.36 0.20
N ASP A 103 11.42 18.38 1.03
CA ASP A 103 12.44 19.33 1.50
C ASP A 103 13.30 19.94 0.37
N GLY A 104 12.72 20.10 -0.83
CA GLY A 104 13.39 20.66 -2.01
C GLY A 104 14.22 19.67 -2.83
N HIS A 105 14.22 18.39 -2.46
CA HIS A 105 14.71 17.29 -3.30
C HIS A 105 13.56 16.74 -4.14
N THR A 106 13.79 16.43 -5.41
CA THR A 106 12.73 15.95 -6.32
C THR A 106 13.15 14.65 -6.97
N ILE A 107 12.21 13.71 -7.07
CA ILE A 107 12.30 12.51 -7.91
C ILE A 107 11.14 12.46 -8.90
N GLU A 108 11.32 11.63 -9.92
CA GLU A 108 10.32 11.28 -10.92
C GLU A 108 9.94 9.81 -10.74
N THR A 109 8.65 9.50 -10.79
CA THR A 109 8.11 8.14 -10.76
C THR A 109 6.88 8.03 -11.65
N TYR A 110 6.43 6.81 -11.90
CA TYR A 110 5.16 6.56 -12.60
C TYR A 110 3.96 6.98 -11.74
N GLY A 111 2.94 7.53 -12.39
CA GLY A 111 1.63 7.81 -11.80
C GLY A 111 0.70 8.48 -12.80
N GLU A 112 -0.44 7.86 -13.11
CA GLU A 112 -1.39 8.39 -14.09
C GLU A 112 -2.40 9.35 -13.46
N ALA A 113 -3.15 8.90 -12.44
CA ALA A 113 -4.11 9.75 -11.75
C ALA A 113 -3.98 9.59 -10.23
N PRO A 114 -3.67 10.64 -9.45
CA PRO A 114 -3.68 10.55 -8.00
C PRO A 114 -5.11 10.34 -7.48
N LEU A 115 -5.29 9.33 -6.64
CA LEU A 115 -6.51 9.13 -5.87
C LEU A 115 -6.35 9.76 -4.48
N SER A 116 -5.25 9.44 -3.80
CA SER A 116 -4.96 9.96 -2.47
C SER A 116 -3.46 9.91 -2.16
N LEU A 117 -3.08 10.62 -1.10
CA LEU A 117 -1.72 10.63 -0.58
C LEU A 117 -1.78 10.49 0.94
N VAL A 118 -1.12 9.47 1.48
CA VAL A 118 -1.10 9.22 2.92
C VAL A 118 0.32 8.95 3.39
N VAL A 119 0.56 9.22 4.68
CA VAL A 119 1.78 8.82 5.36
C VAL A 119 1.48 7.56 6.15
N VAL A 120 2.25 6.51 5.92
CA VAL A 120 2.14 5.22 6.62
C VAL A 120 3.42 4.91 7.40
N ASP A 121 3.29 4.06 8.40
CA ASP A 121 4.43 3.50 9.16
C ASP A 121 4.50 1.99 8.94
N LEU A 122 5.22 1.56 7.89
CA LEU A 122 5.29 0.15 7.52
C LEU A 122 6.17 -0.67 8.47
N ASP A 123 7.15 -0.06 9.10
CA ASP A 123 8.06 -0.70 10.06
C ASP A 123 8.21 0.11 11.35
N LEU A 124 7.37 -0.23 12.33
CA LEU A 124 7.34 0.40 13.66
C LEU A 124 8.66 0.27 14.44
N ARG A 125 9.64 -0.48 13.92
CA ARG A 125 10.96 -0.72 14.55
C ARG A 125 12.01 0.27 14.06
N ASP A 126 11.74 1.04 13.01
CA ASP A 126 12.65 2.04 12.47
C ASP A 126 12.16 3.49 12.74
N ASP A 127 12.93 4.48 12.29
CA ASP A 127 12.61 5.91 12.45
C ASP A 127 11.99 6.52 11.18
N PHE A 128 11.65 5.69 10.20
CA PHE A 128 11.12 6.10 8.91
C PHE A 128 9.59 6.12 8.95
N ARG A 129 9.04 6.92 8.06
CA ARG A 129 7.67 6.80 7.57
C ARG A 129 7.73 6.75 6.06
N GLU A 130 6.76 6.09 5.47
CA GLU A 130 6.61 6.01 4.03
C GLU A 130 5.48 6.92 3.58
N LEU A 131 5.71 7.57 2.45
CA LEU A 131 4.66 8.21 1.69
C LEU A 131 4.05 7.14 0.78
N ALA A 132 2.78 6.80 1.00
CA ALA A 132 2.02 5.93 0.11
C ALA A 132 1.20 6.82 -0.83
N LEU A 133 1.57 6.78 -2.11
CA LEU A 133 0.88 7.48 -3.17
C LEU A 133 -0.09 6.51 -3.83
N CYS A 134 -1.39 6.70 -3.57
CA CYS A 134 -2.46 5.91 -4.15
C CYS A 134 -2.81 6.51 -5.51
N ILE A 135 -2.64 5.71 -6.56
CA ILE A 135 -2.89 6.11 -7.94
C ILE A 135 -3.92 5.19 -8.58
N GLU A 136 -4.64 5.75 -9.54
CA GLU A 136 -5.30 4.98 -10.59
C GLU A 136 -4.18 4.56 -11.56
N GLY A 137 -3.81 3.29 -11.52
CA GLY A 137 -2.81 2.68 -12.38
C GLY A 137 -3.32 2.48 -13.80
N ALA A 138 -2.51 1.82 -14.63
CA ALA A 138 -2.89 1.53 -16.01
C ALA A 138 -4.23 0.76 -16.05
N SER A 139 -5.09 1.07 -17.03
CA SER A 139 -6.44 0.49 -17.14
C SER A 139 -7.41 0.79 -15.99
N ALA A 140 -7.12 1.80 -15.16
CA ALA A 140 -7.92 2.18 -13.99
C ALA A 140 -7.86 1.18 -12.82
N ASP A 141 -6.82 0.35 -12.77
CA ASP A 141 -6.57 -0.53 -11.64
C ASP A 141 -5.89 0.24 -10.48
N PRO A 142 -6.38 0.15 -9.24
CA PRO A 142 -5.79 0.87 -8.11
C PRO A 142 -4.37 0.34 -7.81
N ASP A 143 -3.38 1.23 -7.71
CA ASP A 143 -1.98 0.90 -7.38
C ASP A 143 -1.45 1.85 -6.30
N ILE A 144 -0.46 1.37 -5.53
CA ILE A 144 0.16 2.13 -4.45
C ILE A 144 1.68 2.13 -4.60
N ALA A 145 2.23 3.33 -4.83
CA ALA A 145 3.66 3.55 -4.82
C ALA A 145 4.12 3.99 -3.42
N PHE A 146 5.14 3.32 -2.88
CA PHE A 146 5.72 3.69 -1.59
C PHE A 146 7.04 4.42 -1.78
N ILE A 147 7.21 5.53 -1.07
CA ILE A 147 8.43 6.33 -1.08
C ILE A 147 8.93 6.51 0.34
N ARG A 148 10.23 6.30 0.54
CA ARG A 148 10.91 6.52 1.81
C ARG A 148 11.81 7.76 1.71
N TYR A 149 11.88 8.53 2.80
CA TYR A 149 12.76 9.71 2.90
C TYR A 149 13.69 9.57 4.10
N ASP A 150 15.01 9.64 3.87
CA ASP A 150 16.03 9.49 4.92
C ASP A 150 16.47 10.81 5.58
N GLY A 151 15.75 11.90 5.28
CA GLY A 151 16.13 13.26 5.68
C GLY A 151 17.07 13.97 4.69
N LYS A 152 17.50 13.28 3.62
CA LYS A 152 18.37 13.81 2.58
C LYS A 152 18.01 13.33 1.18
N ASN A 153 17.69 12.04 1.04
CA ASN A 153 17.40 11.37 -0.22
C ASN A 153 15.98 10.84 -0.19
N ILE A 154 15.31 10.93 -1.34
CA ILE A 154 14.03 10.30 -1.60
C ILE A 154 14.31 8.99 -2.31
N VAL A 155 13.80 7.88 -1.77
CA VAL A 155 14.07 6.53 -2.25
C VAL A 155 12.72 5.85 -2.49
N PRO A 156 12.32 5.60 -3.75
CA PRO A 156 11.20 4.71 -4.05
C PRO A 156 11.46 3.34 -3.44
N ILE A 157 10.45 2.74 -2.84
CA ILE A 157 10.50 1.32 -2.47
C ILE A 157 10.02 0.53 -3.67
N ASP A 158 10.95 0.20 -4.56
CA ASP A 158 10.68 -0.51 -5.82
C ASP A 158 10.83 -2.03 -5.66
N TYR A 159 10.36 -2.76 -6.66
CA TYR A 159 10.64 -4.19 -6.78
C TYR A 159 12.03 -4.39 -7.36
N TYR A 160 12.87 -5.17 -6.69
CA TYR A 160 14.10 -5.66 -7.29
C TYR A 160 13.80 -6.92 -8.11
N ASN A 161 13.65 -6.77 -9.43
CA ASN A 161 13.60 -7.91 -10.36
C ASN A 161 14.52 -7.65 -11.56
N GLU A 162 15.62 -8.39 -11.65
CA GLU A 162 16.59 -8.27 -12.77
C GLU A 162 16.00 -8.70 -14.13
N GLU A 163 14.88 -9.43 -14.15
CA GLU A 163 14.35 -10.11 -15.34
C GLU A 163 13.15 -9.38 -15.99
N TYR A 164 12.49 -8.46 -15.27
CA TYR A 164 11.32 -7.72 -15.76
C TYR A 164 11.57 -6.21 -15.67
N SER A 165 11.66 -5.55 -16.82
CA SER A 165 11.81 -4.10 -16.92
C SER A 165 10.50 -3.32 -16.72
N PHE A 166 9.47 -3.97 -16.19
CA PHE A 166 8.23 -3.31 -15.74
C PHE A 166 8.28 -3.24 -14.22
N SER A 167 8.59 -2.04 -13.74
CA SER A 167 8.66 -1.62 -12.34
C SER A 167 7.31 -1.12 -11.81
N ALA A 168 6.20 -1.66 -12.30
CA ALA A 168 4.90 -1.44 -11.67
C ALA A 168 4.73 -2.58 -10.67
N PRO A 169 4.75 -2.32 -9.36
CA PRO A 169 4.58 -3.36 -8.38
C PRO A 169 3.24 -4.08 -8.61
N GLU A 170 3.15 -5.37 -8.31
CA GLU A 170 1.87 -6.06 -8.07
C GLU A 170 1.20 -5.54 -6.77
N MET A 171 1.29 -4.23 -6.49
CA MET A 171 0.74 -3.57 -5.29
C MET A 171 -0.65 -3.01 -5.57
N TYR A 172 -1.38 -3.78 -6.36
CA TYR A 172 -2.77 -3.56 -6.58
C TYR A 172 -3.53 -3.76 -5.28
N GLY A 173 -4.46 -2.87 -5.02
CA GLY A 173 -5.30 -2.91 -3.84
C GLY A 173 -5.73 -1.52 -3.43
N TYR A 174 -6.84 -1.45 -2.71
CA TYR A 174 -7.31 -0.20 -2.14
C TYR A 174 -6.71 -0.02 -0.74
N LEU A 175 -6.38 1.23 -0.42
CA LEU A 175 -5.98 1.60 0.93
C LEU A 175 -7.16 1.43 1.90
N ASP A 176 -8.34 1.86 1.47
CA ASP A 176 -9.62 1.93 2.20
C ASP A 176 -10.56 0.77 1.89
N ALA A 177 -10.06 -0.32 1.28
CA ALA A 177 -10.88 -1.51 1.14
C ALA A 177 -11.32 -1.96 2.53
N ASP A 178 -12.64 -1.93 2.77
CA ASP A 178 -13.21 -2.39 4.02
C ASP A 178 -12.68 -3.82 4.27
N LYS A 179 -12.34 -4.11 5.53
CA LYS A 179 -12.08 -5.49 5.95
C LYS A 179 -13.26 -6.42 5.56
N ASP A 180 -14.45 -5.83 5.44
CA ASP A 180 -15.71 -6.45 5.07
C ASP A 180 -15.96 -6.45 3.55
N ASP A 181 -15.34 -5.54 2.76
CA ASP A 181 -15.39 -5.54 1.27
C ASP A 181 -14.27 -6.43 0.74
N ILE A 182 -14.50 -7.74 0.76
CA ILE A 182 -13.57 -8.74 0.27
C ILE A 182 -13.78 -8.94 -1.22
N LEU A 183 -13.49 -7.90 -2.01
CA LEU A 183 -13.37 -8.09 -3.45
C LEU A 183 -12.29 -9.17 -3.68
N PRO A 184 -12.65 -10.32 -4.29
CA PRO A 184 -11.73 -11.45 -4.41
C PRO A 184 -10.54 -11.17 -5.33
N THR A 185 -10.52 -9.99 -5.95
CA THR A 185 -9.50 -9.52 -6.92
C THR A 185 -8.84 -8.21 -6.49
N TYR A 186 -9.57 -7.23 -5.93
CA TYR A 186 -9.03 -5.92 -5.55
C TYR A 186 -9.30 -5.62 -4.06
N GLY A 187 -8.81 -6.49 -3.18
CA GLY A 187 -8.94 -6.31 -1.73
C GLY A 187 -7.90 -5.36 -1.12
N ALA A 188 -7.94 -5.23 0.21
CA ALA A 188 -6.97 -4.44 0.97
C ALA A 188 -5.53 -4.96 0.83
N ILE A 189 -4.56 -4.05 0.89
CA ILE A 189 -3.17 -4.38 1.23
C ILE A 189 -3.10 -4.62 2.74
N TRP A 190 -2.40 -5.68 3.15
CA TRP A 190 -2.21 -6.03 4.55
C TRP A 190 -0.78 -5.79 4.97
N ALA A 191 -0.56 -5.22 6.14
CA ALA A 191 0.76 -4.98 6.70
C ALA A 191 0.86 -5.52 8.13
N ASN A 192 2.08 -5.83 8.58
CA ASN A 192 2.34 -6.33 9.93
C ASN A 192 3.09 -5.34 10.85
N GLY A 193 3.35 -4.11 10.37
CA GLY A 193 4.12 -3.09 11.09
C GLY A 193 5.59 -3.46 11.34
N LYS A 194 6.12 -4.45 10.63
CA LYS A 194 7.53 -4.90 10.71
C LYS A 194 8.17 -4.90 9.32
N GLY A 195 7.76 -3.98 8.45
CA GLY A 195 8.24 -3.86 7.08
C GLY A 195 7.83 -5.02 6.20
N ARG A 196 6.70 -5.68 6.47
CA ARG A 196 6.18 -6.77 5.64
C ARG A 196 4.72 -6.55 5.29
N ILE A 197 4.41 -6.86 4.03
CA ILE A 197 3.07 -6.70 3.45
C ILE A 197 2.60 -7.93 2.67
N ILE A 198 1.30 -8.00 2.44
CA ILE A 198 0.62 -8.93 1.53
C ILE A 198 -0.30 -8.08 0.66
N THR A 199 -0.17 -8.20 -0.66
CA THR A 199 -0.99 -7.46 -1.62
C THR A 199 -2.33 -8.16 -1.85
N SER A 200 -3.28 -7.50 -2.53
CA SER A 200 -4.58 -8.10 -2.86
C SER A 200 -4.44 -9.40 -3.65
N PHE A 201 -3.45 -9.46 -4.54
CA PHE A 201 -3.08 -10.62 -5.36
C PHE A 201 -2.26 -11.67 -4.59
N ASP A 202 -1.76 -11.37 -3.40
CA ASP A 202 -0.98 -12.32 -2.62
C ASP A 202 -1.79 -13.04 -1.54
N ASN A 203 -3.13 -13.03 -1.64
CA ASN A 203 -3.99 -13.79 -0.73
C ASN A 203 -5.30 -14.32 -1.33
N MET A 204 -5.90 -15.29 -0.63
CA MET A 204 -7.27 -15.76 -0.83
C MET A 204 -8.18 -15.02 0.16
N GLY A 205 -8.88 -14.00 -0.34
CA GLY A 205 -9.71 -13.11 0.50
C GLY A 205 -11.08 -13.68 0.87
N PHE A 206 -11.76 -14.39 -0.04
CA PHE A 206 -13.20 -14.72 0.05
C PHE A 206 -13.61 -15.75 1.13
N THR A 207 -12.70 -16.08 2.05
CA THR A 207 -12.91 -17.05 3.13
C THR A 207 -12.56 -16.45 4.48
N GLU A 208 -13.25 -16.84 5.56
CA GLU A 208 -12.97 -16.34 6.92
C GLU A 208 -11.51 -16.59 7.31
N ASP A 209 -11.03 -17.80 7.02
CA ASP A 209 -9.64 -18.20 7.20
C ASP A 209 -8.80 -17.82 5.98
N ARG A 210 -8.43 -16.53 5.86
CA ARG A 210 -7.60 -16.05 4.73
C ARG A 210 -6.28 -16.83 4.63
N VAL A 211 -5.82 -17.01 3.38
CA VAL A 211 -4.55 -17.68 3.07
C VAL A 211 -3.65 -16.75 2.29
N ALA A 212 -2.43 -16.53 2.78
CA ALA A 212 -1.42 -15.79 2.04
C ALA A 212 -0.67 -16.72 1.07
N PHE A 213 -0.62 -16.33 -0.20
CA PHE A 213 0.18 -17.01 -1.23
C PHE A 213 1.62 -16.53 -1.24
N SER A 214 1.86 -15.27 -0.91
CA SER A 214 3.20 -14.71 -0.64
C SER A 214 3.11 -13.55 0.32
N CYS A 215 4.26 -13.03 0.73
CA CYS A 215 4.40 -11.71 1.32
C CYS A 215 5.67 -11.05 0.79
N TYR A 216 5.79 -9.74 1.00
CA TYR A 216 6.96 -8.96 0.64
C TYR A 216 7.56 -8.32 1.87
N ASP A 217 8.87 -8.38 1.98
CA ASP A 217 9.67 -7.74 3.02
C ASP A 217 10.36 -6.51 2.43
N ILE A 218 10.44 -5.41 3.18
CA ILE A 218 11.30 -4.27 2.87
C ILE A 218 12.73 -4.65 3.22
N VAL A 219 13.61 -4.75 2.23
CA VAL A 219 15.04 -5.03 2.39
C VAL A 219 15.83 -4.02 1.56
N ASP A 220 16.70 -3.23 2.21
CA ASP A 220 17.53 -2.21 1.56
C ASP A 220 16.74 -1.21 0.68
N ASN A 221 15.52 -0.86 1.11
CA ASN A 221 14.55 -0.04 0.37
C ASN A 221 13.99 -0.69 -0.89
N HIS A 222 14.00 -2.02 -0.97
CA HIS A 222 13.35 -2.79 -2.03
C HIS A 222 12.30 -3.72 -1.45
N TRP A 223 11.23 -3.96 -2.20
CA TRP A 223 10.32 -5.07 -1.95
C TRP A 223 10.98 -6.37 -2.40
N VAL A 224 11.16 -7.29 -1.45
CA VAL A 224 11.71 -8.63 -1.69
C VAL A 224 10.64 -9.66 -1.36
N LYS A 225 10.27 -10.48 -2.34
CA LYS A 225 9.31 -11.57 -2.15
C LYS A 225 9.85 -12.57 -1.14
N SER A 226 9.13 -12.77 -0.05
CA SER A 226 9.55 -13.66 1.03
C SER A 226 9.36 -15.12 0.64
N GLU A 227 10.43 -15.92 0.69
CA GLU A 227 10.36 -17.38 0.46
C GLU A 227 9.58 -18.11 1.57
N THR A 228 9.46 -17.49 2.74
CA THR A 228 8.94 -18.11 3.98
C THR A 228 7.46 -17.88 4.24
N GLY A 229 6.76 -17.06 3.43
CA GLY A 229 5.43 -16.55 3.77
C GLY A 229 4.26 -17.07 2.93
N GLY A 230 4.47 -18.07 2.08
CA GLY A 230 3.44 -18.57 1.16
C GLY A 230 3.17 -20.05 1.30
N LYS A 231 1.92 -20.45 1.52
CA LYS A 231 1.53 -21.82 1.15
C LYS A 231 1.28 -21.82 -0.35
N LYS A 232 2.01 -22.69 -1.08
CA LYS A 232 1.66 -23.01 -2.48
C LYS A 232 0.31 -23.72 -2.62
N ASP A 233 -0.25 -24.18 -1.49
CA ASP A 233 -1.44 -25.00 -1.45
C ASP A 233 -2.46 -24.40 -0.47
N ALA A 234 -3.53 -23.84 -1.03
CA ALA A 234 -4.70 -23.39 -0.28
C ALA A 234 -5.74 -24.49 -0.11
N SER A 235 -5.41 -25.78 -0.37
CA SER A 235 -6.36 -26.86 -0.22
C SER A 235 -6.91 -26.99 1.20
N GLY A 236 -8.18 -27.37 1.28
CA GLY A 236 -8.91 -27.56 2.52
C GLY A 236 -10.34 -27.06 2.45
N GLU A 237 -11.05 -27.27 3.55
CA GLU A 237 -12.41 -26.77 3.75
C GLU A 237 -12.38 -25.38 4.41
N TYR A 238 -13.21 -24.47 3.92
CA TYR A 238 -13.29 -23.08 4.36
C TYR A 238 -14.74 -22.62 4.50
N ILE A 239 -14.96 -21.62 5.35
CA ILE A 239 -16.20 -20.86 5.44
C ILE A 239 -16.06 -19.61 4.57
N ILE A 240 -17.06 -19.35 3.73
CA ILE A 240 -17.14 -18.15 2.89
C ILE A 240 -17.39 -16.93 3.80
N ALA A 241 -16.53 -15.92 3.68
CA ALA A 241 -16.56 -14.75 4.56
C ALA A 241 -17.68 -13.74 4.22
N GLU A 242 -18.09 -13.67 2.96
CA GLU A 242 -19.16 -12.78 2.51
C GLU A 242 -19.82 -13.30 1.23
N ASP A 243 -21.00 -12.77 0.90
CA ASP A 243 -21.67 -13.04 -0.37
C ASP A 243 -20.82 -12.52 -1.55
N PHE A 244 -20.44 -13.40 -2.47
CA PHE A 244 -19.72 -13.01 -3.69
C PHE A 244 -20.21 -13.77 -4.91
N SER A 245 -19.92 -13.23 -6.10
CA SER A 245 -20.16 -13.91 -7.37
C SER A 245 -18.85 -14.09 -8.10
N ALA A 246 -18.66 -15.25 -8.75
CA ALA A 246 -17.45 -15.51 -9.52
C ALA A 246 -17.73 -16.28 -10.80
N PHE A 247 -16.81 -16.20 -11.77
CA PHE A 247 -16.88 -17.03 -12.97
C PHE A 247 -16.68 -18.48 -12.59
N TYR A 248 -17.63 -19.33 -12.96
CA TYR A 248 -17.65 -20.73 -12.56
C TYR A 248 -17.81 -21.64 -13.77
N THR A 249 -16.86 -22.56 -13.93
CA THR A 249 -16.89 -23.57 -14.98
C THR A 249 -17.03 -24.96 -14.37
N PRO A 250 -18.19 -25.64 -14.52
CA PRO A 250 -18.38 -26.99 -13.98
C PRO A 250 -17.30 -27.98 -14.46
N ALA A 251 -16.79 -28.79 -13.54
CA ALA A 251 -15.75 -29.78 -13.81
C ALA A 251 -15.77 -30.93 -12.79
N GLU A 252 -16.15 -32.13 -13.24
CA GLU A 252 -16.26 -33.34 -12.39
C GLU A 252 -14.92 -33.83 -11.83
N VAL A 253 -13.82 -33.53 -12.52
CA VAL A 253 -12.46 -33.93 -12.13
C VAL A 253 -11.54 -32.72 -12.11
N PRO A 254 -10.52 -32.70 -11.22
CA PRO A 254 -9.52 -31.65 -11.21
C PRO A 254 -8.88 -31.50 -12.60
N PRO A 255 -8.88 -30.30 -13.18
CA PRO A 255 -8.17 -30.06 -14.43
C PRO A 255 -6.67 -30.30 -14.25
N SER A 256 -6.01 -30.84 -15.28
CA SER A 256 -4.56 -30.99 -15.28
C SER A 256 -3.82 -29.64 -15.40
N ASN A 257 -4.54 -28.60 -15.82
CA ASN A 257 -4.06 -27.24 -16.00
C ASN A 257 -5.26 -26.30 -15.76
N LEU A 258 -5.23 -25.53 -14.68
CA LEU A 258 -6.26 -24.53 -14.38
C LEU A 258 -6.03 -23.26 -15.23
N SER A 259 -4.82 -23.09 -15.77
CA SER A 259 -4.46 -22.08 -16.77
C SER A 259 -4.96 -22.37 -18.21
N ASP A 260 -5.89 -23.30 -18.39
CA ASP A 260 -6.49 -23.56 -19.71
C ASP A 260 -7.46 -22.43 -20.08
N MET A 261 -7.37 -21.94 -21.33
CA MET A 261 -8.18 -20.84 -21.87
C MET A 261 -9.70 -21.02 -21.64
N LYS A 262 -10.19 -22.26 -21.59
CA LYS A 262 -11.62 -22.53 -21.33
C LYS A 262 -12.07 -22.13 -19.92
N TYR A 263 -11.14 -22.02 -18.97
CA TYR A 263 -11.38 -21.55 -17.60
C TYR A 263 -11.03 -20.07 -17.44
N MET A 264 -9.99 -19.60 -18.15
CA MET A 264 -9.52 -18.22 -18.05
C MET A 264 -10.44 -17.21 -18.73
N CYS A 265 -11.01 -17.51 -19.90
CA CYS A 265 -11.67 -16.51 -20.74
C CYS A 265 -13.19 -16.68 -20.83
N ASN A 266 -13.81 -17.23 -19.79
CA ASN A 266 -15.26 -17.38 -19.72
C ASN A 266 -15.88 -16.23 -18.94
N TYR A 267 -15.73 -15.00 -19.45
CA TYR A 267 -16.25 -13.77 -18.84
C TYR A 267 -17.72 -13.53 -19.22
N ASP A 268 -18.58 -14.46 -18.81
CA ASP A 268 -20.01 -14.35 -19.01
C ASP A 268 -20.68 -13.95 -17.68
N PHE A 269 -20.91 -12.65 -17.52
CA PHE A 269 -21.51 -12.07 -16.32
C PHE A 269 -22.92 -12.64 -16.03
N GLU A 270 -23.64 -13.13 -17.06
CA GLU A 270 -24.95 -13.76 -16.87
C GLU A 270 -24.84 -15.20 -16.33
N LYS A 271 -23.63 -15.78 -16.32
CA LYS A 271 -23.35 -17.15 -15.87
C LYS A 271 -22.45 -17.22 -14.65
N MET A 272 -22.24 -16.10 -13.97
CA MET A 272 -21.53 -16.10 -12.69
C MET A 272 -22.31 -16.96 -11.68
N LYS A 273 -21.57 -17.67 -10.84
CA LYS A 273 -22.14 -18.44 -9.74
C LYS A 273 -22.04 -17.61 -8.47
N ASP A 274 -23.14 -17.56 -7.74
CA ASP A 274 -23.20 -16.93 -6.43
C ASP A 274 -22.72 -17.90 -5.36
N PHE A 275 -21.95 -17.36 -4.43
CA PHE A 275 -21.44 -17.99 -3.23
C PHE A 275 -21.94 -17.19 -2.03
N LYS A 276 -22.36 -17.88 -0.98
CA LYS A 276 -23.07 -17.26 0.15
C LYS A 276 -22.25 -17.25 1.42
N GLU A 277 -22.31 -16.12 2.13
CA GLU A 277 -21.71 -15.95 3.45
C GLU A 277 -22.11 -17.10 4.38
N GLY A 278 -21.13 -17.62 5.12
CA GLY A 278 -21.32 -18.68 6.10
C GLY A 278 -21.49 -20.08 5.49
N GLU A 279 -21.55 -20.22 4.16
CA GLU A 279 -21.52 -21.53 3.50
C GLU A 279 -20.10 -22.08 3.39
N THR A 280 -20.01 -23.40 3.22
CA THR A 280 -18.74 -24.12 3.16
C THR A 280 -18.30 -24.34 1.72
N ILE A 281 -17.02 -24.09 1.45
CA ILE A 281 -16.36 -24.38 0.18
C ILE A 281 -15.10 -25.22 0.43
N GLU A 282 -14.94 -26.32 -0.32
CA GLU A 282 -13.70 -27.09 -0.33
C GLU A 282 -12.82 -26.63 -1.49
N ILE A 283 -11.65 -26.09 -1.18
CA ILE A 283 -10.61 -25.82 -2.17
C ILE A 283 -9.80 -27.12 -2.35
N ILE A 284 -9.79 -27.65 -3.56
CA ILE A 284 -9.12 -28.92 -3.89
C ILE A 284 -7.75 -28.64 -4.54
N ALA A 285 -7.69 -27.63 -5.42
CA ALA A 285 -6.45 -27.20 -6.05
C ALA A 285 -6.52 -25.69 -6.36
N CYS A 286 -5.38 -25.03 -6.37
CA CYS A 286 -5.26 -23.64 -6.76
C CYS A 286 -4.10 -23.46 -7.75
N GLU A 287 -4.30 -22.62 -8.76
CA GLU A 287 -3.25 -22.16 -9.66
C GLU A 287 -3.34 -20.63 -9.76
N ARG A 288 -2.16 -20.01 -9.76
CA ARG A 288 -2.00 -18.57 -9.85
C ARG A 288 -0.96 -18.27 -10.90
N ASN A 289 -1.20 -17.21 -11.66
CA ASN A 289 -0.14 -16.53 -12.38
C ASN A 289 -0.33 -15.00 -12.27
N GLU A 290 0.45 -14.27 -13.05
CA GLU A 290 0.46 -12.79 -13.11
C GLU A 290 -0.90 -12.17 -13.50
N ARG A 291 -1.90 -12.95 -13.97
CA ARG A 291 -3.14 -12.42 -14.58
C ARG A 291 -4.45 -13.04 -14.07
N TYR A 292 -4.40 -14.06 -13.23
CA TYR A 292 -5.62 -14.65 -12.63
C TYR A 292 -5.32 -15.58 -11.46
N TYR A 293 -6.39 -15.80 -10.69
CA TYR A 293 -6.52 -16.88 -9.72
C TYR A 293 -7.54 -17.88 -10.22
N ALA A 294 -7.17 -19.16 -10.21
CA ALA A 294 -8.08 -20.24 -10.48
C ALA A 294 -8.09 -21.25 -9.33
N PHE A 295 -9.29 -21.61 -8.88
CA PHE A 295 -9.50 -22.57 -7.81
C PHE A 295 -10.38 -23.69 -8.32
N TYR A 296 -9.90 -24.93 -8.23
CA TYR A 296 -10.77 -26.10 -8.35
C TYR A 296 -11.43 -26.36 -7.00
N VAL A 297 -12.75 -26.34 -6.96
CA VAL A 297 -13.53 -26.36 -5.73
C VAL A 297 -14.65 -27.39 -5.75
N GLU A 298 -15.09 -27.80 -4.57
CA GLU A 298 -16.40 -28.41 -4.34
C GLU A 298 -17.26 -27.45 -3.49
N TYR A 299 -18.47 -27.16 -3.96
CA TYR A 299 -19.40 -26.25 -3.32
C TYR A 299 -20.84 -26.74 -3.53
N ASN A 300 -21.59 -26.96 -2.44
CA ASN A 300 -22.93 -27.54 -2.46
C ASN A 300 -23.05 -28.88 -3.23
N GLY A 301 -22.00 -29.70 -3.16
CA GLY A 301 -21.90 -31.00 -3.84
C GLY A 301 -21.60 -30.93 -5.33
N GLU A 302 -21.38 -29.73 -5.87
CA GLU A 302 -20.97 -29.51 -7.25
C GLU A 302 -19.48 -29.18 -7.32
N LYS A 303 -18.80 -29.73 -8.34
CA LYS A 303 -17.38 -29.45 -8.59
C LYS A 303 -17.19 -28.54 -9.79
N GLY A 304 -16.23 -27.64 -9.69
CA GLY A 304 -15.93 -26.71 -10.76
C GLY A 304 -14.70 -25.87 -10.51
N VAL A 305 -14.38 -25.06 -11.50
CA VAL A 305 -13.30 -24.07 -11.44
C VAL A 305 -13.92 -22.71 -11.21
N ILE A 306 -13.54 -22.06 -10.12
CA ILE A 306 -13.74 -20.63 -9.90
C ILE A 306 -12.55 -19.90 -10.51
N THR A 307 -12.81 -18.89 -11.33
CA THR A 307 -11.78 -18.01 -11.88
C THR A 307 -12.05 -16.57 -11.45
N PHE A 308 -11.02 -15.92 -10.96
CA PHE A 308 -11.00 -14.50 -10.67
C PHE A 308 -10.07 -13.80 -11.65
N TRP A 309 -10.58 -12.78 -12.32
CA TRP A 309 -9.82 -11.96 -13.25
C TRP A 309 -9.15 -10.82 -12.50
N THR A 310 -7.85 -10.63 -12.70
CA THR A 310 -7.03 -9.71 -11.89
C THR A 310 -6.56 -8.50 -12.68
N GLY A 311 -7.23 -8.16 -13.78
CA GLY A 311 -6.86 -7.04 -14.66
C GLY A 311 -6.31 -7.46 -16.03
N ASP A 312 -6.17 -6.47 -16.91
CA ASP A 312 -5.90 -6.58 -18.36
C ASP A 312 -4.49 -7.12 -18.72
#